data_AF-C0C6U6-F1
#
_entry.id   AF-C0C6U6-F1
#
_cell.length_a   1.000
_cell.length_b   1.000
_cell.length_c   1.000
_cell.angle_alpha   90.00
_cell.angle_beta   90.00
_cell.angle_gamma   90.00
#
_symmetry.space_group_name_H-M   'P 1'
#
loop_
_entity.id
_entity.type
_entity.pdbx_description
1 polymer ?
#
loop_
_entity_poly.entity_id
_entity_poly.type
_entity_poly.pdbx_seq_one_letter_code
_entity_poly.pdbx_strand_id
1 'polypeptide(L)' 'QEACKLLKATDMYIYEVSSELGYEDQYYFSRIFKKVVGVSPRDYKNGDYFYCE' A
#
# COMPACT_ATOMS: atom_id res chain seq x y z
N GLN A 1 8.34 4.88 4.56
CA GLN A 1 8.17 5.05 3.10
C GLN A 1 8.52 3.80 2.29
N GLU A 2 8.98 2.71 2.91
CA GLU A 2 9.37 1.47 2.19
C GLU A 2 8.21 0.81 1.44
N ALA A 3 7.01 0.81 2.02
CA ALA A 3 5.78 0.34 1.37
C ALA A 3 5.54 0.99 -0.01
N CYS A 4 5.74 2.30 -0.14
CA CYS A 4 5.54 2.99 -1.42
C CYS A 4 6.57 2.57 -2.47
N LYS A 5 7.81 2.25 -2.06
CA LYS A 5 8.85 1.77 -2.97
C LYS A 5 8.49 0.38 -3.49
N LEU A 6 8.15 -0.54 -2.59
CA LEU A 6 7.78 -1.90 -2.97
C LEU A 6 6.56 -1.90 -3.90
N LEU A 7 5.51 -1.15 -3.57
CA LEU A 7 4.30 -1.06 -4.39
C LEU A 7 4.52 -0.46 -5.80
N LYS A 8 5.61 0.29 -6.02
CA LYS A 8 5.94 0.89 -7.33
C LYS A 8 7.04 0.18 -8.09
N ALA A 9 8.00 -0.41 -7.37
CA ALA A 9 9.18 -1.02 -7.94
C ALA A 9 9.00 -2.52 -8.19
N THR A 10 7.97 -3.15 -7.63
CA THR A 10 7.73 -4.57 -7.75
C THR A 10 6.29 -4.88 -8.14
N ASP A 11 6.08 -6.07 -8.71
CA ASP A 11 4.75 -6.61 -9.00
C ASP A 11 4.13 -7.35 -7.81
N MET A 12 4.72 -7.25 -6.62
CA MET A 12 4.25 -7.92 -5.41
C MET A 12 2.80 -7.58 -5.10
N TYR A 13 2.02 -8.58 -4.72
CA TYR A 13 0.67 -8.37 -4.22
C TYR A 13 0.72 -7.61 -2.88
N ILE A 14 -0.39 -6.93 -2.55
CA ILE A 14 -0.49 -6.12 -1.33
C ILE A 14 -0.20 -6.97 -0.07
N TYR A 15 -0.61 -8.24 -0.06
CA TYR A 15 -0.35 -9.16 1.04
C TYR A 15 1.13 -9.54 1.18
N GLU A 16 1.86 -9.63 0.06
CA GLU A 16 3.30 -9.90 0.06
C GLU A 16 4.06 -8.69 0.59
N VAL A 17 3.69 -7.49 0.14
CA VAL A 17 4.26 -6.23 0.66
C VAL A 17 3.96 -6.07 2.15
N SER A 18 2.77 -6.41 2.62
CA SER A 18 2.45 -6.33 4.05
C SER A 18 3.28 -7.34 4.85
N SER A 19 3.41 -8.58 4.36
CA SER A 19 4.20 -9.63 5.00
C SER A 19 5.68 -9.27 5.07
N GLU A 20 6.26 -8.75 3.98
CA GLU A 20 7.66 -8.33 3.88
C GLU A 20 7.99 -7.19 4.87
N LEU A 21 7.02 -6.34 5.16
CA LEU A 21 7.16 -5.24 6.11
C LEU A 21 6.80 -5.61 7.55
N GLY A 22 6.54 -6.89 7.83
CA GLY A 22 6.25 -7.40 9.17
C GLY A 22 4.83 -7.17 9.66
N TYR A 23 3.87 -6.93 8.76
CA TYR A 23 2.45 -6.87 9.09
C TYR A 23 1.80 -8.25 8.93
N GLU A 24 1.22 -8.75 10.01
CA GLU A 24 0.47 -10.02 10.01
C GLU A 24 -0.86 -9.93 9.25
N ASP A 25 -1.47 -8.74 9.23
CA ASP A 25 -2.77 -8.49 8.59
C ASP A 25 -2.65 -7.43 7.47
N GLN A 26 -2.88 -7.86 6.22
CA GLN A 26 -2.92 -6.97 5.05
C GLN A 26 -3.97 -5.85 5.15
N TYR A 27 -5.09 -6.08 5.85
CA TYR A 27 -6.14 -5.09 6.07
C TYR A 27 -5.71 -4.05 7.10
N TYR A 28 -4.94 -4.45 8.11
CA TYR A 28 -4.33 -3.52 9.05
C TYR A 28 -3.28 -2.67 8.34
N PHE A 29 -2.38 -3.29 7.58
CA PHE A 29 -1.44 -2.57 6.71
C PHE A 29 -2.15 -1.56 5.81
N SER A 30 -3.22 -1.98 5.13
CA SER A 30 -3.97 -1.11 4.20
C SER A 30 -4.60 0.09 4.90
N ARG A 31 -5.12 -0.09 6.13
CA ARG A 31 -5.66 1.01 6.94
C ARG A 31 -4.58 2.02 7.34
N ILE A 32 -3.43 1.52 7.82
CA ILE A 32 -2.30 2.38 8.19
C ILE A 32 -1.72 3.10 6.97
N PHE A 33 -1.51 2.37 5.87
CA PHE A 33 -1.02 2.93 4.63
C PHE A 33 -1.95 4.05 4.13
N LYS A 34 -3.26 3.82 4.07
CA LYS A 34 -4.23 4.85 3.66
C LYS A 34 -4.22 6.05 4.59
N LYS A 35 -4.10 5.85 5.92
CA LYS A 35 -4.01 6.96 6.88
C LYS A 35 -2.76 7.82 6.69
N VAL A 36 -1.64 7.21 6.30
CA VAL A 36 -0.35 7.90 6.14
C VAL A 36 -0.18 8.50 4.74
N VAL A 37 -0.61 7.79 3.71
CA VAL A 37 -0.40 8.16 2.29
C VAL A 37 -1.62 8.86 1.69
N GLY A 38 -2.79 8.75 2.32
CA GLY A 38 -4.06 9.36 1.90
C GLY A 38 -4.94 8.46 1.03
N VAL A 39 -4.38 7.35 0.56
CA VAL A 39 -4.97 6.52 -0.50
C VAL A 39 -4.66 5.04 -0.27
N SER A 40 -5.49 4.13 -0.78
CA SER A 40 -5.28 2.70 -0.52
C SER A 40 -3.99 2.21 -1.22
N PRO A 41 -3.31 1.17 -0.67
CA PRO A 41 -2.11 0.62 -1.29
C PRO A 41 -2.40 -0.04 -2.65
N ARG A 42 -3.63 -0.52 -2.88
CA ARG A 42 -4.06 -1.06 -4.18
C ARG A 42 -4.16 0.05 -5.22
N ASP A 43 -4.84 1.13 -4.87
CA ASP A 43 -4.91 2.32 -5.72
C ASP A 43 -3.48 2.87 -5.96
N TYR A 44 -2.55 2.68 -5.00
CA TYR A 44 -1.12 3.06 -5.12
C TYR A 44 -0.39 2.36 -6.21
N LYS A 45 -0.60 1.06 -6.23
CA LYS A 45 0.00 0.20 -7.21
C LYS A 45 -0.58 0.46 -8.59
N ASN A 46 -1.88 0.68 -8.69
CA ASN A 46 -2.54 0.89 -9.97
C ASN A 46 -2.34 2.29 -10.57
N GLY A 47 -1.95 3.28 -9.75
CA GLY A 47 -1.90 4.67 -10.17
C GLY A 47 -3.29 5.31 -10.31
N ASP A 48 -4.32 4.68 -9.75
CA ASP A 48 -5.72 5.12 -9.77
C ASP A 48 -5.95 6.25 -8.75
N TYR A 49 -5.22 7.36 -8.92
CA TYR A 49 -5.18 8.47 -7.98
C TYR A 49 -5.74 9.76 -8.53
N PHE A 50 -7.03 9.96 -8.27
CA PHE A 50 -7.67 11.27 -8.30
C PHE A 50 -7.99 11.69 -6.87
N TYR A 51 -7.37 12.79 -6.41
CA TYR A 51 -7.77 13.47 -5.19
C TYR A 51 -9.20 13.98 -5.36
N CYS A 52 -10.12 13.52 -4.51
CA CYS A 52 -11.43 14.13 -4.34
C CYS A 52 -11.68 14.22 -2.84
N GLU A 53 -11.01 15.19 -2.19
CA GLU A 53 -11.43 15.99 -1.05
C GLU A 53 -10.52 17.23 -0.95
#